data_AF-B9TPN4-F1
#
_entry.id   AF-B9TPN4-F1
#
_cell.length_a   1.000
_cell.length_b   1.000
_cell.length_c   1.000
_cell.angle_alpha   90.00
_cell.angle_beta   90.00
_cell.angle_gamma   90.00
#
_symmetry.space_group_name_H-M   'P 1'
#
loop_
_entity.id
_entity.type
_entity.pdbx_description
1 polymer ?
#
loop_
_entity_poly.entity_id
_entity_poly.type
_entity_poly.pdbx_seq_one_letter_code
_entity_poly.pdbx_strand_id
1 'polypeptide(L)'
;MAQWISQPEFRGLPFHIAAVEFPEAEHPINQYSVVLSAELQGYLCKIARHAGAKDPEALGQQLTILFEGAALVERLAPNSGAASRAKLAAITLTRHYTPTRLASLGNQQDVTDLSASVPPAIALTAPPPPLLAEPATLPGNWLALAHNAQGLF
;
A
#
# COMPACT_ATOMS: atom_id res chain seq x y z
N MET A 1 1.92 2.83 -8.88
CA MET A 1 2.59 1.73 -8.14
C MET A 1 4.07 1.66 -8.48
N ALA A 2 4.48 1.20 -9.67
CA ALA A 2 5.90 1.02 -9.99
C ALA A 2 6.76 2.29 -9.81
N GLN A 3 6.23 3.46 -10.21
CA GLN A 3 6.95 4.72 -10.08
C GLN A 3 7.27 5.13 -8.64
N TRP A 4 6.44 4.77 -7.66
CA TRP A 4 6.66 5.12 -6.24
C TRP A 4 7.64 4.17 -5.57
N ILE A 5 7.49 2.86 -5.81
CA ILE A 5 8.37 1.83 -5.24
C ILE A 5 9.81 1.98 -5.76
N SER A 6 9.99 2.44 -7.01
CA SER A 6 11.32 2.61 -7.61
C SER A 6 12.05 3.91 -7.22
N GLN A 7 11.54 4.70 -6.26
CA GLN A 7 12.22 5.91 -5.79
C GLN A 7 13.38 5.57 -4.84
N PRO A 8 14.53 6.29 -4.90
CA PRO A 8 15.66 6.08 -3.99
C PRO A 8 15.31 6.24 -2.49
N GLU A 9 14.30 7.05 -2.20
CA GLU A 9 13.79 7.34 -0.86
C GLU A 9 12.83 6.26 -0.36
N PHE A 10 12.49 5.27 -1.18
CA PHE A 10 11.61 4.19 -0.78
C PHE A 10 12.23 3.37 0.36
N ARG A 11 11.53 3.29 1.49
CA ARG A 11 11.98 2.57 2.70
C ARG A 11 11.17 1.31 3.00
N GLY A 12 10.26 0.92 2.11
CA GLY A 12 9.29 -0.14 2.35
C GLY A 12 7.91 0.42 2.69
N LEU A 13 7.00 -0.46 3.11
CA LEU A 13 5.66 -0.08 3.52
C LEU A 13 5.64 0.23 5.03
N PRO A 14 5.17 1.41 5.46
CA PRO A 14 5.21 1.82 6.87
C PRO A 14 4.54 0.82 7.82
N PHE A 15 3.41 0.23 7.42
CA PHE A 15 2.69 -0.75 8.25
C PHE A 15 3.44 -2.08 8.38
N HIS A 16 4.34 -2.44 7.45
CA HIS A 16 5.23 -3.60 7.63
C HIS A 16 6.30 -3.30 8.69
N ILE A 17 6.90 -2.11 8.64
CA ILE A 17 7.95 -1.70 9.59
C ILE A 17 7.34 -1.63 10.99
N ALA A 18 6.19 -0.97 11.12
CA ALA A 18 5.47 -0.83 12.38
C ALA A 18 5.03 -2.18 12.97
N ALA A 19 4.56 -3.13 12.14
CA ALA A 19 4.22 -4.47 12.64
C ALA A 19 5.43 -5.27 13.15
N VAL A 20 6.64 -5.00 12.63
CA VAL A 20 7.88 -5.62 13.11
C VAL A 20 8.37 -4.96 14.40
N GLU A 21 8.28 -3.63 14.51
CA GLU A 21 8.70 -2.88 15.70
C GLU A 21 7.77 -3.10 16.91
N PHE A 22 6.48 -3.35 16.65
CA PHE A 22 5.45 -3.54 17.67
C PHE A 22 4.74 -4.89 17.45
N PRO A 23 5.34 -6.02 17.85
CA PRO A 23 4.86 -7.34 17.49
C PRO A 23 3.64 -7.82 18.30
N GLU A 24 3.35 -7.24 19.47
CA GLU A 24 2.22 -7.64 20.30
C GLU A 24 0.89 -7.33 19.59
N ALA A 25 -0.01 -8.32 19.50
CA ALA A 25 -1.28 -8.17 18.77
C ALA A 25 -2.20 -7.12 19.40
N GLU A 26 -2.09 -6.93 20.71
CA GLU A 26 -2.83 -5.94 21.50
C GLU A 26 -2.22 -4.53 21.39
N HIS A 27 -1.01 -4.39 20.83
CA HIS A 27 -0.37 -3.08 20.72
C HIS A 27 -1.13 -2.20 19.70
N PRO A 28 -1.51 -0.96 20.04
CA PRO A 28 -2.31 -0.11 19.16
C PRO A 28 -1.69 0.12 17.78
N ILE A 29 -0.36 0.21 17.71
CA ILE A 29 0.36 0.36 16.43
C ILE A 29 0.25 -0.91 15.57
N ASN A 30 0.31 -2.10 16.17
CA ASN A 30 0.15 -3.35 15.44
C ASN A 30 -1.29 -3.49 14.90
N GLN A 31 -2.27 -3.19 15.74
CA GLN A 31 -3.68 -3.18 15.32
C GLN A 31 -3.91 -2.23 14.14
N TYR A 32 -3.29 -1.05 14.16
CA TYR A 32 -3.38 -0.11 13.05
C TYR A 32 -2.65 -0.61 11.79
N SER A 33 -1.52 -1.29 11.93
CA SER A 33 -0.84 -1.96 10.81
C SER A 33 -1.72 -3.01 10.14
N VAL A 34 -2.45 -3.81 10.93
CA VAL A 34 -3.43 -4.78 10.43
C VAL A 34 -4.56 -4.09 9.66
N VAL A 35 -5.08 -2.96 10.18
CA VAL A 35 -6.09 -2.15 9.48
C VAL A 35 -5.58 -1.65 8.14
N LEU A 36 -4.38 -1.07 8.08
CA LEU A 36 -3.79 -0.55 6.84
C LEU A 36 -3.55 -1.66 5.80
N SER A 37 -3.12 -2.84 6.22
CA SER A 37 -2.98 -4.01 5.34
C SER A 37 -4.35 -4.43 4.77
N ALA A 38 -5.40 -4.48 5.61
CA ALA A 38 -6.75 -4.79 5.17
C ALA A 38 -7.33 -3.73 4.22
N GLU A 39 -7.04 -2.44 4.45
CA GLU A 39 -7.45 -1.34 3.57
C GLU A 39 -6.79 -1.43 2.19
N LEU A 40 -5.48 -1.75 2.14
CA LEU A 40 -4.77 -1.99 0.89
C LEU A 40 -5.40 -3.14 0.09
N GLN A 41 -5.66 -4.27 0.75
CA GLN A 41 -6.33 -5.41 0.12
C GLN A 41 -7.73 -5.03 -0.38
N GLY A 42 -8.52 -4.34 0.44
CA GLY A 42 -9.86 -3.87 0.09
C GLY A 42 -9.85 -2.94 -1.12
N TYR A 43 -8.86 -2.04 -1.20
CA TYR A 43 -8.66 -1.16 -2.36
C TYR A 43 -8.34 -1.94 -3.64
N LEU A 44 -7.43 -2.91 -3.57
CA LEU A 44 -7.06 -3.74 -4.73
C LEU A 44 -8.22 -4.66 -5.18
N CYS A 45 -9.01 -5.18 -4.25
CA CYS A 45 -10.25 -5.90 -4.56
C CYS A 45 -11.28 -4.98 -5.24
N LYS A 46 -11.45 -3.73 -4.78
CA LYS A 46 -12.31 -2.75 -5.46
C LYS A 46 -11.86 -2.53 -6.91
N ILE A 47 -10.56 -2.36 -7.17
CA ILE A 47 -10.03 -2.23 -8.53
C ILE A 47 -10.35 -3.49 -9.36
N ALA A 48 -10.10 -4.67 -8.82
CA ALA A 48 -10.42 -5.94 -9.48
C ALA A 48 -11.90 -6.03 -9.87
N ARG A 49 -12.81 -5.58 -8.99
CA ARG A 49 -14.25 -5.54 -9.24
C ARG A 49 -14.61 -4.57 -10.36
N HIS A 50 -14.04 -3.36 -10.35
CA HIS A 50 -14.26 -2.37 -11.41
C HIS A 50 -13.73 -2.85 -12.77
N ALA A 51 -12.65 -3.63 -12.77
CA ALA A 51 -12.13 -4.26 -13.99
C ALA A 51 -13.04 -5.37 -14.55
N GLY A 52 -14.09 -5.79 -13.83
CA GLY A 52 -14.98 -6.86 -14.24
C GLY A 52 -14.38 -8.26 -14.04
N ALA A 53 -13.52 -8.42 -13.02
CA ALA A 53 -12.98 -9.72 -12.66
C ALA A 53 -14.11 -10.69 -12.27
N LYS A 54 -14.05 -11.93 -12.78
CA LYS A 54 -14.97 -13.02 -12.41
C LYS A 54 -14.90 -13.43 -10.94
N ASP A 55 -13.76 -13.17 -10.31
CA ASP A 55 -13.50 -13.38 -8.88
C ASP A 55 -12.63 -12.21 -8.37
N PRO A 56 -13.26 -11.07 -8.02
CA PRO A 56 -12.56 -9.86 -7.57
C PRO A 56 -11.75 -10.05 -6.29
N GLU A 57 -12.19 -10.93 -5.40
CA GLU A 57 -11.57 -11.22 -4.12
C GLU A 57 -10.24 -11.94 -4.33
N ALA A 58 -10.22 -13.00 -5.16
CA ALA A 58 -9.00 -13.71 -5.50
C ALA A 58 -8.01 -12.84 -6.27
N LEU A 59 -8.48 -12.08 -7.29
CA LEU A 59 -7.61 -11.17 -8.01
C LEU A 59 -7.05 -10.08 -7.07
N GLY A 60 -7.89 -9.46 -6.23
CA GLY A 60 -7.47 -8.44 -5.28
C GLY A 60 -6.38 -8.93 -4.32
N GLN A 61 -6.53 -10.14 -3.78
CA GLN A 61 -5.51 -10.75 -2.92
C GLN A 61 -4.19 -11.01 -3.67
N GLN A 62 -4.25 -11.54 -4.89
CA GLN A 62 -3.06 -11.77 -5.70
C GLN A 62 -2.34 -10.46 -6.07
N LEU A 63 -3.10 -9.41 -6.39
CA LEU A 63 -2.54 -8.08 -6.62
C LEU A 63 -1.86 -7.52 -5.36
N THR A 64 -2.43 -7.78 -4.18
CA THR A 64 -1.86 -7.35 -2.89
C THR A 64 -0.51 -8.02 -2.65
N ILE A 65 -0.43 -9.34 -2.84
CA ILE A 65 0.81 -10.12 -2.72
C ILE A 65 1.88 -9.60 -3.69
N LEU A 66 1.52 -9.35 -4.95
CA LEU A 66 2.47 -8.81 -5.93
C LEU A 66 2.98 -7.42 -5.55
N PHE A 67 2.11 -6.57 -5.01
CA PHE A 67 2.47 -5.22 -4.59
C PHE A 67 3.40 -5.23 -3.38
N GLU A 68 3.02 -5.94 -2.31
CA GLU A 68 3.80 -6.04 -1.08
C GLU A 68 5.14 -6.76 -1.31
N GLY A 69 5.14 -7.84 -2.10
CA GLY A 69 6.34 -8.56 -2.46
C GLY A 69 7.31 -7.72 -3.30
N ALA A 70 6.81 -6.96 -4.28
CA ALA A 70 7.65 -6.06 -5.06
C ALA A 70 8.24 -4.92 -4.21
N ALA A 71 7.45 -4.36 -3.30
CA ALA A 71 7.91 -3.38 -2.32
C ALA A 71 9.04 -3.96 -1.46
N LEU A 72 8.86 -5.15 -0.89
CA LEU A 72 9.91 -5.78 -0.08
C LEU A 72 11.19 -6.04 -0.89
N VAL A 73 11.08 -6.55 -2.11
CA VAL A 73 12.24 -6.82 -2.96
C VAL A 73 12.98 -5.55 -3.34
N GLU A 74 12.30 -4.47 -3.74
CA GLU A 74 12.96 -3.19 -4.04
C GLU A 74 13.61 -2.58 -2.80
N ARG A 75 13.05 -2.79 -1.60
CA ARG A 75 13.68 -2.34 -0.35
C ARG A 75 14.99 -3.10 -0.07
N LEU A 76 15.00 -4.41 -0.29
CA LEU A 76 16.18 -5.26 -0.05
C LEU A 76 17.22 -5.16 -1.17
N ALA A 77 16.78 -4.91 -2.40
CA ALA A 77 17.61 -4.80 -3.60
C ALA A 77 17.12 -3.61 -4.45
N PRO A 78 17.59 -2.39 -4.16
CA PRO A 78 17.21 -1.20 -4.91
C PRO A 78 17.55 -1.32 -6.40
N ASN A 79 16.65 -0.85 -7.27
CA ASN A 79 16.75 -0.94 -8.72
C ASN A 79 16.72 -2.39 -9.27
N SER A 80 16.20 -3.35 -8.49
CA SER A 80 16.05 -4.73 -8.95
C SER A 80 15.09 -4.87 -10.14
N GLY A 81 14.18 -3.91 -10.31
CA GLY A 81 13.11 -3.94 -11.30
C GLY A 81 11.95 -4.85 -10.89
N ALA A 82 11.86 -5.20 -9.61
CA ALA A 82 10.77 -6.02 -9.08
C ALA A 82 9.42 -5.32 -9.23
N ALA A 83 9.37 -4.00 -9.07
CA ALA A 83 8.15 -3.23 -9.27
C ALA A 83 7.63 -3.33 -10.72
N SER A 84 8.54 -3.30 -11.71
CA SER A 84 8.20 -3.47 -13.12
C SER A 84 7.71 -4.89 -13.43
N ARG A 85 8.36 -5.91 -12.86
CA ARG A 85 7.95 -7.31 -13.05
C ARG A 85 6.61 -7.61 -12.39
N ALA A 86 6.35 -7.10 -11.19
CA ALA A 86 5.07 -7.23 -10.52
C ALA A 86 3.94 -6.55 -11.29
N LYS A 87 4.21 -5.38 -11.92
CA LYS A 87 3.24 -4.75 -12.83
C LYS A 87 2.88 -5.65 -14.01
N LEU A 88 3.87 -6.31 -14.64
CA LEU A 88 3.61 -7.24 -15.74
C LEU A 88 2.81 -8.47 -15.28
N ALA A 89 3.17 -9.04 -14.13
CA ALA A 89 2.42 -10.15 -13.53
C ALA A 89 0.97 -9.76 -13.21
N ALA A 90 0.76 -8.57 -12.64
CA ALA A 90 -0.56 -8.02 -12.36
C ALA A 90 -1.40 -7.88 -13.63
N ILE A 91 -0.83 -7.39 -14.74
CA ILE A 91 -1.52 -7.31 -16.04
C ILE A 91 -1.95 -8.69 -16.53
N THR A 92 -1.06 -9.68 -16.44
CA THR A 92 -1.36 -11.08 -16.82
C THR A 92 -2.48 -11.66 -15.97
N LEU A 93 -2.46 -11.45 -14.66
CA LEU A 93 -3.53 -11.87 -13.75
C LEU A 93 -4.84 -11.17 -14.06
N THR A 94 -4.85 -9.83 -14.18
CA THR A 94 -6.08 -9.10 -14.54
C THR A 94 -6.71 -9.68 -15.79
N ARG A 95 -5.94 -9.90 -16.87
CA ARG A 95 -6.43 -10.54 -18.09
C ARG A 95 -6.99 -11.94 -17.89
N HIS A 96 -6.43 -12.73 -16.97
CA HIS A 96 -6.94 -14.07 -16.64
C HIS A 96 -8.33 -14.01 -15.95
N TYR A 97 -8.55 -12.99 -15.12
CA TYR A 97 -9.79 -12.83 -14.36
C TYR A 97 -10.86 -12.03 -15.08
N THR A 98 -10.49 -11.13 -16.00
CA THR A 98 -11.44 -10.34 -16.79
C THR A 98 -11.69 -11.05 -18.12
N PRO A 99 -12.92 -11.46 -18.44
CA PRO A 99 -13.22 -11.96 -19.78
C PRO A 99 -12.92 -10.86 -20.80
N THR A 100 -12.19 -11.20 -21.87
CA THR A 100 -11.95 -10.27 -22.98
C THR A 100 -13.31 -9.87 -23.56
N ARG A 101 -13.76 -8.64 -23.29
CA ARG A 101 -14.98 -8.09 -23.89
C ARG A 101 -14.69 -7.73 -25.36
N LEU A 102 -14.51 -8.74 -26.21
CA LEU A 102 -14.66 -8.55 -27.65
C LEU A 102 -16.17 -8.34 -27.89
N ALA A 103 -16.52 -7.16 -28.40
CA ALA A 103 -17.89 -6.68 -28.66
C ALA A 103 -18.64 -6.07 -27.47
N SER A 104 -18.28 -4.83 -27.08
CA SER A 104 -19.22 -3.73 -26.72
C SER A 104 -18.51 -2.58 -25.98
N LEU A 105 -17.55 -1.93 -26.63
CA LEU A 105 -17.09 -0.60 -26.20
C LEU A 105 -17.28 0.37 -27.35
N GLY A 106 -18.56 0.67 -27.61
CA GLY A 106 -18.92 2.03 -27.98
C GLY A 106 -18.85 2.87 -26.72
N ASN A 107 -18.02 3.91 -26.78
CA ASN A 107 -17.93 5.06 -25.88
C ASN A 107 -16.76 5.08 -24.86
N GLN A 108 -15.91 6.10 -25.05
CA GLN A 108 -14.57 6.28 -24.50
C GLN A 108 -14.57 7.04 -23.14
N GLN A 109 -15.70 7.06 -22.41
CA GLN A 109 -15.88 7.97 -21.27
C GLN A 109 -15.57 7.36 -19.90
N ASP A 110 -15.34 6.05 -19.79
CA ASP A 110 -15.25 5.35 -18.49
C ASP A 110 -13.81 5.25 -17.91
N VAL A 111 -12.79 5.64 -18.68
CA VAL A 111 -11.37 5.41 -18.31
C VAL A 111 -10.73 6.63 -17.62
N THR A 112 -11.39 7.79 -17.62
CA THR A 112 -10.81 9.04 -17.08
C THR A 112 -10.97 9.22 -15.56
N ASP A 113 -11.72 8.35 -14.87
CA ASP A 113 -12.03 8.53 -13.44
C ASP A 113 -11.03 7.81 -12.49
N LEU A 114 -10.12 6.99 -13.02
CA LEU A 114 -9.18 6.18 -12.23
C LEU A 114 -7.85 6.88 -11.89
N SER A 115 -7.56 8.04 -12.49
CA SER A 115 -6.35 8.81 -12.16
C SER A 115 -6.49 9.63 -10.87
N ALA A 116 -7.72 9.81 -10.37
CA ALA A 116 -8.04 10.61 -9.20
C ALA A 116 -8.07 9.81 -7.87
N SER A 117 -7.95 8.48 -7.92
CA SER A 117 -8.09 7.60 -6.75
C SER A 117 -6.83 6.81 -6.38
N VAL A 118 -5.65 7.23 -6.84
CA VAL A 118 -4.44 6.86 -6.10
C VAL A 118 -4.60 7.51 -4.72
N PRO A 119 -4.67 6.76 -3.60
CA PRO A 119 -4.72 7.40 -2.29
C PRO A 119 -3.53 8.36 -2.24
N PRO A 120 -3.74 9.66 -1.93
CA PRO A 120 -2.64 10.60 -1.79
C PRO A 120 -1.74 10.00 -0.71
N ALA A 121 -0.60 9.45 -1.15
CA ALA A 121 0.38 8.70 -0.36
C ALA A 121 -0.13 8.32 1.03
N ILE A 122 -0.91 7.20 1.19
CA ILE A 122 -1.52 6.69 2.45
C ILE A 122 -1.13 7.60 3.61
N ALA A 123 -1.91 8.68 3.83
CA ALA A 123 -1.45 9.91 4.46
C ALA A 123 -0.46 9.67 5.61
N LEU A 124 0.83 9.70 5.30
CA LEU A 124 1.98 9.61 6.21
C LEU A 124 2.04 10.81 7.17
N THR A 125 1.04 11.70 7.12
CA THR A 125 0.91 12.93 7.89
C THR A 125 -0.13 12.83 9.00
N ALA A 126 -0.93 11.75 9.07
CA ALA A 126 -1.80 11.55 10.21
C ALA A 126 -0.95 11.20 11.44
N PRO A 127 -0.99 11.98 12.53
CA PRO A 127 -0.31 11.60 13.76
C PRO A 127 -0.85 10.24 14.22
N PRO A 128 -0.02 9.36 14.81
CA PRO A 128 -0.52 8.12 15.40
C PRO A 128 -1.67 8.45 16.35
N PRO A 129 -2.71 7.60 16.45
CA PRO A 129 -3.82 7.85 17.37
C PRO A 129 -3.25 8.12 18.77
N PRO A 130 -3.73 9.15 19.48
CA PRO A 130 -3.21 9.46 20.81
C PRO A 130 -3.30 8.19 21.67
N LEU A 131 -2.16 7.77 22.21
CA LEU A 131 -2.09 6.73 23.24
C LEU A 131 -3.15 7.08 24.29
N LEU A 132 -4.14 6.22 24.47
CA LEU A 132 -5.19 6.42 25.46
C LEU A 132 -4.53 6.47 26.84
N ALA A 133 -4.38 7.70 27.34
CA ALA A 133 -4.13 8.14 28.71
C ALA A 133 -3.01 7.43 29.50
N GLU A 134 -1.86 8.11 29.61
CA GLU A 134 -1.01 8.07 30.81
C GLU A 134 -0.95 9.50 31.40
N PRO A 135 -1.01 9.66 32.74
CA PRO A 135 -1.26 10.96 33.34
C PRO A 135 -0.02 11.86 33.35
N ALA A 136 -0.24 13.08 32.83
CA ALA A 136 0.38 14.34 33.22
C ALA A 136 1.92 14.50 33.18
N THR A 137 2.32 15.44 32.33
CA THR A 137 3.52 16.31 32.38
C THR A 137 4.85 15.74 31.90
N LEU A 138 5.20 16.04 30.64
CA LEU A 138 6.51 16.63 30.30
C LEU A 138 6.36 17.57 29.06
N PRO A 139 7.01 18.76 29.06
CA PRO A 139 6.97 19.71 27.95
C PRO A 139 8.11 19.39 26.98
N GLY A 140 7.83 19.19 25.70
CA GLY A 140 8.93 19.03 24.74
C GLY A 140 8.54 18.45 23.40
N ASN A 141 8.17 19.34 22.49
CA ASN A 141 8.30 19.25 21.04
C ASN A 141 8.65 17.87 20.43
N TRP A 142 7.63 17.09 20.05
CA TRP A 142 7.78 15.82 19.32
C TRP A 142 8.46 15.94 17.95
N LEU A 143 8.50 17.14 17.33
CA LEU A 143 9.32 17.37 16.13
C LEU A 143 10.80 17.10 16.40
N ALA A 144 11.29 17.27 17.63
CA ALA A 144 12.69 17.04 17.98
C ALA A 144 13.04 15.54 17.99
N LEU A 145 12.10 14.66 18.34
CA LEU A 145 12.31 13.20 18.28
C LEU A 145 12.23 12.67 16.83
N ALA A 146 11.37 13.26 15.99
CA ALA A 146 11.32 12.96 14.56
C ALA A 146 12.59 13.42 13.81
N HIS A 147 13.18 14.55 14.21
CA HIS A 147 14.41 15.05 13.60
C HIS A 147 15.66 14.22 13.94
N ASN A 148 15.68 13.55 15.09
CA ASN A 148 16.85 12.77 15.54
C ASN A 148 16.93 11.37 14.89
N ALA A 149 15.84 10.88 14.29
CA ALA A 149 15.85 9.66 13.49
C ALA A 149 16.56 9.82 12.13
N GLN A 150 16.79 11.06 11.68
CA GLN A 150 17.54 11.38 10.45
C GLN A 150 19.07 11.29 10.64
N GLY A 151 19.56 11.01 11.86
CA GLY A 151 20.97 10.83 12.16
C GLY A 151 21.47 9.38 12.13
N LEU A 152 20.60 8.42 11.86
CA LEU A 152 20.97 7.00 11.80
C LEU A 152 20.48 6.23 10.57
N PHE A 153 19.83 6.86 9.56
CA PHE A 153 19.46 6.17 8.31
C PHE A 153 19.37 7.10 7.09
#